data_AF-A0A8E0V3C3-F1
#
_entry.id   AF-A0A8E0V3C3-F1
#
_cell.length_a   1.000
_cell.length_b   1.000
_cell.length_c   1.000
_cell.angle_alpha   90.00
_cell.angle_beta   90.00
_cell.angle_gamma   90.00
#
_symmetry.space_group_name_H-M   'P 1'
#
loop_
_entity.id
_entity.type
_entity.pdbx_description
1 polymer ?
#
loop_
_entity_poly.entity_id
_entity_poly.type
_entity_poly.pdbx_seq_one_letter_code
_entity_poly.pdbx_strand_id
1 'polypeptide(L)'
;MKQRSSVQEGLKGPESAQKVTHREAPSERSKEPHVTRSGSRDSVLGSFINKIRPSRGQQVSPVSVNHRRPTPSARSNQQSVCAEPKDGRRIENARPSRTESEYIWMLKEKDACIQKLQAEYVKSVQEYDARIADYTRRIEEQERHITGLEQERTNLEKHLNLMRDERRRLESVALVAQEGALKAMAKGGHVPKEDRVVRDELTRLQDAVRQWARKYAVETMADIDSVPSQQKDQVIKHLKGYCIQTEWSRFVRDAQIPMNKIPFVLVESLLAKHIFGQMFMDPFFLFPESSDDSTLPGRANMRLLYDAMKQADQAKAHIWRSQIISVLSDSMQSRLQEFTGVWMNAFLRSPAQLLLRTISDDTSLRTRNAELQKLYHRAGKLALSLWAQRATIKCYGLSQLQTFSSSSPTMSAHRLHQLDEDDECLDGRKILACMQPAVLAFGNESGENYDTSKVWASAVVLVAGDE
;
A
#
# COMPACT_ATOMS: atom_id res chain seq x y z
N MET A 1 -81.67 -8.06 -46.19
CA MET A 1 -81.61 -6.57 -46.06
C MET A 1 -82.97 -6.09 -45.53
N LYS A 2 -82.98 -5.12 -44.59
CA LYS A 2 -84.07 -4.66 -43.67
C LYS A 2 -84.07 -5.40 -42.31
N GLN A 3 -83.67 -4.72 -41.22
CA GLN A 3 -84.48 -3.93 -40.24
C GLN A 3 -85.29 -4.86 -39.32
N ARG A 4 -85.50 -4.68 -38.00
CA ARG A 4 -85.07 -3.79 -36.88
C ARG A 4 -85.90 -4.31 -35.67
N SER A 5 -85.41 -4.11 -34.44
CA SER A 5 -86.19 -3.90 -33.19
C SER A 5 -86.72 -5.10 -32.37
N SER A 6 -86.29 -5.17 -31.10
CA SER A 6 -87.05 -5.20 -29.81
C SER A 6 -86.08 -5.65 -28.70
N VAL A 7 -85.71 -4.92 -27.63
CA VAL A 7 -86.41 -4.26 -26.50
C VAL A 7 -87.01 -5.24 -25.46
N GLN A 8 -86.37 -5.32 -24.26
CA GLN A 8 -86.90 -5.25 -22.86
C GLN A 8 -85.90 -5.89 -21.85
N GLU A 9 -85.40 -5.16 -20.83
CA GLU A 9 -85.87 -5.05 -19.42
C GLU A 9 -85.90 -6.40 -18.65
N GLY A 10 -85.37 -6.60 -17.44
CA GLY A 10 -84.72 -5.75 -16.43
C GLY A 10 -84.44 -6.54 -15.13
N LEU A 11 -83.83 -5.87 -14.15
CA LEU A 11 -83.97 -6.00 -12.68
C LEU A 11 -83.52 -7.29 -11.93
N LYS A 12 -82.48 -7.17 -11.07
CA LYS A 12 -82.53 -7.23 -9.58
C LYS A 12 -81.16 -7.57 -8.94
N GLY A 13 -80.75 -6.77 -7.94
CA GLY A 13 -79.75 -7.15 -6.92
C GLY A 13 -80.33 -8.16 -5.90
N PRO A 14 -79.56 -8.59 -4.88
CA PRO A 14 -79.38 -7.74 -3.70
C PRO A 14 -78.02 -7.82 -2.95
N GLU A 15 -77.87 -6.88 -2.01
CA GLU A 15 -76.87 -6.78 -0.93
C GLU A 15 -76.91 -7.92 0.10
N SER A 16 -75.79 -8.14 0.80
CA SER A 16 -75.63 -8.53 2.24
C SER A 16 -74.11 -8.65 2.52
N ALA A 17 -73.42 -7.81 3.29
CA ALA A 17 -73.44 -7.53 4.75
C ALA A 17 -72.72 -8.58 5.65
N GLN A 18 -71.92 -8.02 6.59
CA GLN A 18 -71.27 -8.61 7.79
C GLN A 18 -69.90 -9.30 7.56
N LYS A 19 -68.88 -9.17 8.42
CA LYS A 19 -68.91 -9.08 9.88
C LYS A 19 -67.59 -8.54 10.44
N VAL A 20 -67.68 -7.55 11.33
CA VAL A 20 -66.62 -7.07 12.23
C VAL A 20 -66.53 -8.01 13.43
N THR A 21 -65.31 -8.38 13.84
CA THR A 21 -65.05 -9.00 15.14
C THR A 21 -63.75 -8.47 15.72
N HIS A 22 -63.88 -7.89 16.92
CA HIS A 22 -62.83 -7.58 17.87
C HIS A 22 -62.16 -8.88 18.38
N ARG A 23 -60.84 -8.85 18.61
CA ARG A 23 -60.23 -9.60 19.72
C ARG A 23 -58.90 -9.00 20.16
N GLU A 24 -58.68 -9.16 21.46
CA GLU A 24 -57.75 -8.46 22.35
C GLU A 24 -56.27 -8.78 22.15
N ALA A 25 -55.45 -7.89 22.70
CA ALA A 25 -54.00 -7.97 22.89
C ALA A 25 -53.57 -9.17 23.76
N PRO A 26 -52.27 -9.48 23.83
CA PRO A 26 -51.49 -8.85 24.90
C PRO A 26 -50.07 -8.40 24.50
N SER A 27 -49.68 -7.26 25.07
CA SER A 27 -48.42 -6.99 25.77
C SER A 27 -47.18 -7.80 25.37
N GLU A 28 -46.19 -7.15 24.76
CA GLU A 28 -44.79 -7.43 25.12
C GLU A 28 -43.87 -6.21 25.00
N ARG A 29 -43.02 -6.10 26.04
CA ARG A 29 -42.21 -4.98 26.49
C ARG A 29 -41.19 -4.46 25.47
N SER A 30 -41.25 -3.16 25.24
CA SER A 30 -40.10 -2.34 24.83
C SER A 30 -39.11 -2.24 26.01
N LYS A 31 -37.83 -2.54 25.78
CA LYS A 31 -36.73 -2.24 26.69
C LYS A 31 -35.75 -1.30 25.98
N GLU A 32 -35.85 -0.02 26.31
CA GLU A 32 -34.79 0.96 26.13
C GLU A 32 -33.59 0.62 27.03
N PRO A 33 -32.34 0.80 26.59
CA PRO A 33 -31.21 0.81 27.50
C PRO A 33 -31.07 2.19 28.15
N HIS A 34 -31.26 2.19 29.46
CA HIS A 34 -30.96 3.26 30.39
C HIS A 34 -29.50 3.75 30.25
N VAL A 35 -29.37 5.06 30.07
CA VAL A 35 -28.16 5.84 30.33
C VAL A 35 -27.90 5.85 31.83
N THR A 36 -26.79 5.24 32.27
CA THR A 36 -26.23 5.44 33.60
C THR A 36 -25.02 6.37 33.53
N ARG A 37 -25.29 7.63 33.85
CA ARG A 37 -24.32 8.64 34.25
C ARG A 37 -23.87 8.30 35.67
N SER A 38 -22.64 7.81 35.80
CA SER A 38 -21.91 7.74 37.07
C SER A 38 -20.71 8.66 36.95
N GLY A 39 -20.73 9.75 37.71
CA GLY A 39 -19.54 10.57 37.95
C GLY A 39 -18.79 10.04 39.16
N SER A 40 -17.50 10.36 39.24
CA SER A 40 -16.88 11.06 40.37
C SER A 40 -15.42 10.66 40.53
N ARG A 41 -14.56 11.70 40.58
CA ARG A 41 -13.39 11.87 41.47
C ARG A 41 -12.23 10.89 41.32
N ASP A 42 -11.11 11.38 40.77
CA ASP A 42 -9.96 11.85 41.57
C ASP A 42 -8.69 11.99 40.71
N SER A 43 -8.19 13.22 40.57
CA SER A 43 -6.76 13.52 40.72
C SER A 43 -6.50 15.01 40.54
N VAL A 44 -6.56 15.68 41.68
CA VAL A 44 -5.77 16.87 41.95
C VAL A 44 -4.33 16.41 42.14
N LEU A 45 -3.43 16.83 41.26
CA LEU A 45 -2.02 17.03 41.57
C LEU A 45 -1.52 18.18 40.70
N GLY A 46 -1.75 19.39 41.20
CA GLY A 46 -0.93 20.53 40.84
C GLY A 46 0.39 20.44 41.60
N SER A 47 1.51 20.64 40.92
CA SER A 47 2.74 21.10 41.56
C SER A 47 3.75 21.62 40.52
N PHE A 48 3.84 22.96 40.48
CA PHE A 48 5.06 23.76 40.32
C PHE A 48 5.99 23.51 39.11
N ILE A 49 5.82 24.32 38.06
CA ILE A 49 6.95 24.76 37.23
C ILE A 49 7.33 26.18 37.67
N ASN A 50 8.36 26.25 38.51
CA ASN A 50 9.01 27.51 38.84
C ASN A 50 9.94 27.92 37.70
N LYS A 51 9.73 29.15 37.24
CA LYS A 51 10.62 29.94 36.39
C LYS A 51 12.03 29.98 36.99
N ILE A 52 13.03 29.52 36.25
CA ILE A 52 14.39 30.08 36.34
C ILE A 52 14.91 30.33 34.93
N ARG A 53 14.91 31.61 34.58
CA ARG A 53 15.69 32.22 33.50
C ARG A 53 17.09 32.47 34.06
N PRO A 54 18.15 32.35 33.25
CA PRO A 54 19.19 33.37 33.37
C PRO A 54 19.53 34.03 32.04
N SER A 55 19.85 35.31 32.19
CA SER A 55 20.25 36.25 31.17
C SER A 55 21.68 35.99 30.68
N ARG A 56 21.79 36.05 29.35
CA ARG A 56 22.77 36.79 28.54
C ARG A 56 23.83 37.65 29.29
N GLY A 57 25.10 37.44 28.93
CA GLY A 57 26.30 38.21 29.25
C GLY A 57 27.43 37.24 29.60
N GLN A 58 28.64 37.21 29.04
CA GLN A 58 29.45 38.14 28.24
C GLN A 58 30.38 37.29 27.34
N GLN A 59 30.70 37.82 26.17
CA GLN A 59 31.77 37.33 25.30
C GLN A 59 33.13 37.50 25.98
N VAL A 60 33.95 36.45 25.97
CA VAL A 60 35.41 36.56 26.08
C VAL A 60 36.02 35.70 24.99
N SER A 61 36.83 36.34 24.15
CA SER A 61 37.53 35.78 22.99
C SER A 61 38.53 34.68 23.37
N PRO A 62 38.82 33.71 22.46
CA PRO A 62 39.82 32.68 22.71
C PRO A 62 41.23 33.19 22.38
N VAL A 63 42.13 33.09 23.35
CA VAL A 63 43.58 33.22 23.14
C VAL A 63 44.09 31.90 22.56
N SER A 64 44.57 31.98 21.32
CA SER A 64 45.23 30.91 20.59
C SER A 64 46.66 30.74 21.12
N VAL A 65 46.98 29.59 21.71
CA VAL A 65 48.37 29.24 22.09
C VAL A 65 48.84 28.12 21.18
N ASN A 66 49.55 28.51 20.12
CA ASN A 66 50.29 27.61 19.24
C ASN A 66 51.53 27.08 19.97
N HIS A 67 51.66 25.77 20.10
CA HIS A 67 52.93 25.10 20.39
C HIS A 67 53.51 24.53 19.09
N ARG A 68 54.48 25.24 18.51
CA ARG A 68 55.35 24.73 17.45
C ARG A 68 56.71 24.35 18.03
N ARG A 69 57.11 23.10 17.74
CA ARG A 69 58.49 22.60 17.73
C ARG A 69 59.48 23.60 17.12
N PRO A 70 60.76 23.50 17.49
CA PRO A 70 61.74 23.34 16.41
C PRO A 70 62.97 22.49 16.76
N THR A 71 63.44 21.73 15.76
CA THR A 71 64.85 21.50 15.37
C THR A 71 64.85 21.05 13.90
N PRO A 72 65.97 21.07 13.12
CA PRO A 72 67.25 21.78 13.28
C PRO A 72 67.75 22.50 11.99
N SER A 73 68.91 23.16 12.11
CA SER A 73 69.90 23.45 11.04
C SER A 73 69.62 24.63 10.08
N ALA A 74 70.45 25.68 10.15
CA ALA A 74 71.63 25.86 9.28
C ALA A 74 72.10 27.33 9.24
N ARG A 75 73.42 27.50 9.37
CA ARG A 75 74.29 28.49 8.70
C ARG A 75 74.03 30.00 8.88
N SER A 76 75.00 30.62 9.55
CA SER A 76 76.05 31.46 8.96
C SER A 76 76.15 32.89 9.49
N ASN A 77 77.41 33.23 9.78
CA ASN A 77 78.05 34.54 9.75
C ASN A 77 78.00 35.46 10.98
N GLN A 78 79.23 35.63 11.51
CA GLN A 78 79.88 36.90 11.87
C GLN A 78 79.35 37.53 13.18
N GLN A 79 80.17 37.85 14.18
CA GLN A 79 81.52 38.41 14.17
C GLN A 79 82.11 38.30 15.60
N SER A 80 83.44 38.12 15.67
CA SER A 80 84.39 38.80 16.57
C SER A 80 84.04 38.88 18.08
N VAL A 81 84.82 38.31 19.01
CA VAL A 81 86.17 38.79 19.39
C VAL A 81 87.01 37.62 19.93
N CYS A 82 88.23 37.50 19.41
CA CYS A 82 89.31 36.66 19.93
C CYS A 82 90.02 37.37 21.09
N ALA A 83 90.43 36.62 22.11
CA ALA A 83 91.64 36.92 22.87
C ALA A 83 92.23 35.59 23.39
N GLU A 84 93.17 35.04 22.62
CA GLU A 84 94.12 34.06 23.14
C GLU A 84 95.19 34.76 24.00
N PRO A 85 95.79 34.04 24.96
CA PRO A 85 96.80 34.53 25.87
C PRO A 85 98.21 34.32 25.30
N LYS A 86 99.15 35.23 25.58
CA LYS A 86 100.58 34.91 25.69
C LYS A 86 101.43 36.03 26.28
N ASP A 87 102.47 35.55 26.95
CA ASP A 87 103.62 36.19 27.58
C ASP A 87 103.36 37.00 28.85
N GLY A 88 103.97 36.72 30.00
CA GLY A 88 105.15 35.90 30.24
C GLY A 88 106.09 36.66 31.17
N ARG A 89 106.02 36.38 32.47
CA ARG A 89 107.16 36.57 33.39
C ARG A 89 106.95 35.84 34.73
N ARG A 90 107.58 34.66 34.78
CA ARG A 90 108.55 34.19 35.80
C ARG A 90 108.24 34.49 37.28
N ILE A 91 107.82 33.47 38.03
CA ILE A 91 108.26 33.21 39.42
C ILE A 91 108.45 31.68 39.59
N GLU A 92 109.43 31.33 40.41
CA GLU A 92 110.21 30.10 40.47
C GLU A 92 109.56 28.92 41.22
N ASN A 93 109.99 27.73 40.81
CA ASN A 93 110.06 26.41 41.47
C ASN A 93 109.70 26.29 42.97
N ALA A 94 108.82 25.32 43.27
CA ALA A 94 108.90 24.51 44.49
C ALA A 94 108.42 23.06 44.22
N ARG A 95 109.14 22.08 44.75
CA ARG A 95 108.86 20.63 44.65
C ARG A 95 107.63 20.24 45.49
N PRO A 96 106.76 19.32 45.02
CA PRO A 96 105.59 18.92 45.79
C PRO A 96 105.96 18.13 47.04
N SER A 97 105.41 18.57 48.16
CA SER A 97 105.52 17.90 49.45
C SER A 97 104.69 16.60 49.48
N ARG A 98 105.02 15.65 50.36
CA ARG A 98 104.29 14.37 50.54
C ARG A 98 102.77 14.57 50.79
N THR A 99 102.42 15.72 51.35
CA THR A 99 101.05 16.24 51.57
C THR A 99 100.29 16.62 50.30
N GLU A 100 100.99 16.97 49.21
CA GLU A 100 100.38 17.40 47.95
C GLU A 100 99.89 16.20 47.12
N SER A 101 100.61 15.07 47.19
CA SER A 101 100.18 13.80 46.59
C SER A 101 98.95 13.20 47.28
N GLU A 102 98.84 13.33 48.61
CA GLU A 102 97.65 12.94 49.37
C GLU A 102 96.44 13.80 49.01
N TYR A 103 96.64 15.11 48.79
CA TYR A 103 95.60 16.03 48.35
C TYR A 103 95.10 15.70 46.93
N ILE A 104 96.02 15.39 46.00
CA ILE A 104 95.68 14.97 44.64
C ILE A 104 94.91 13.63 44.65
N TRP A 105 95.27 12.69 45.52
CA TRP A 105 94.54 11.43 45.65
C TRP A 105 93.14 11.63 46.23
N MET A 106 93.00 12.47 47.26
CA MET A 106 91.70 12.86 47.82
C MET A 106 90.80 13.56 46.80
N LEU A 107 91.35 14.48 45.99
CA LEU A 107 90.65 15.12 44.88
C LEU A 107 90.14 14.08 43.88
N LYS A 108 90.97 13.12 43.47
CA LYS A 108 90.56 12.04 42.56
C LYS A 108 89.46 11.15 43.14
N GLU A 109 89.51 10.87 44.44
CA GLU A 109 88.47 10.08 45.11
C GLU A 109 87.15 10.86 45.23
N LYS A 110 87.21 12.17 45.50
CA LYS A 110 86.05 13.06 45.50
C LYS A 110 85.48 13.22 44.09
N ASP A 111 86.32 13.35 43.07
CA ASP A 111 85.89 13.40 41.67
C ASP A 111 85.24 12.08 41.24
N ALA A 112 85.77 10.92 41.65
CA ALA A 112 85.15 9.63 41.41
C ALA A 112 83.77 9.52 42.10
N CYS A 113 83.65 10.06 43.31
CA CYS A 113 82.37 10.12 44.04
C CYS A 113 81.36 11.05 43.34
N ILE A 114 81.80 12.23 42.88
CA ILE A 114 80.98 13.17 42.11
C ILE A 114 80.51 12.53 40.80
N GLN A 115 81.40 11.86 40.07
CA GLN A 115 81.06 11.17 38.83
C GLN A 115 80.04 10.04 39.07
N LYS A 116 80.18 9.30 40.17
CA LYS A 116 79.22 8.25 40.55
C LYS A 116 77.83 8.86 40.85
N LEU A 117 77.77 9.93 41.65
CA LEU A 117 76.53 10.64 41.95
C LEU A 117 75.89 11.25 40.69
N GLN A 118 76.71 11.81 39.79
CA GLN A 118 76.23 12.32 38.49
C GLN A 118 75.66 11.20 37.62
N ALA A 119 76.30 10.03 37.58
CA ALA A 119 75.80 8.88 36.83
C ALA A 119 74.48 8.34 37.42
N GLU A 120 74.37 8.27 38.75
CA GLU A 120 73.12 7.89 39.44
C GLU A 120 71.99 8.90 39.19
N TYR A 121 72.30 10.21 39.22
CA TYR A 121 71.35 11.26 38.91
C TYR A 121 70.86 11.19 37.46
N VAL A 122 71.78 11.02 36.50
CA VAL A 122 71.43 10.86 35.07
C VAL A 122 70.56 9.62 34.86
N LYS A 123 70.88 8.50 35.51
CA LYS A 123 70.06 7.28 35.44
C LYS A 123 68.66 7.52 36.00
N SER A 124 68.54 8.20 37.14
CA SER A 124 67.25 8.54 37.74
C SER A 124 66.42 9.45 36.82
N VAL A 125 67.03 10.48 36.22
CA VAL A 125 66.37 11.36 35.25
C VAL A 125 65.87 10.56 34.04
N GLN A 126 66.68 9.66 33.48
CA GLN A 126 66.28 8.79 32.37
C GLN A 126 65.10 7.87 32.73
N GLU A 127 65.07 7.33 33.95
CA GLU A 127 63.95 6.51 34.44
C GLU A 127 62.66 7.33 34.59
N TYR A 128 62.74 8.58 35.06
CA TYR A 128 61.60 9.48 35.12
C TYR A 128 61.11 9.88 33.72
N ASP A 129 62.02 10.22 32.81
CA ASP A 129 61.68 10.56 31.42
C ASP A 129 60.99 9.39 30.70
N ALA A 130 61.48 8.16 30.90
CA ALA A 130 60.86 6.96 30.34
C ALA A 130 59.44 6.73 30.90
N ARG A 131 59.24 6.98 32.20
CA ARG A 131 57.92 6.85 32.84
C ARG A 131 56.95 7.94 32.40
N ILE A 132 57.44 9.17 32.24
CA ILE A 132 56.65 10.28 31.68
C ILE A 132 56.22 9.93 30.26
N ALA A 133 57.13 9.45 29.41
CA ALA A 133 56.81 9.06 28.04
C ALA A 133 55.76 7.94 27.95
N ASP A 134 55.80 6.95 28.87
CA ASP A 134 54.77 5.90 28.93
C ASP A 134 53.40 6.44 29.35
N TYR A 135 53.36 7.32 30.36
CA TYR A 135 52.11 7.98 30.75
C TYR A 135 51.55 8.86 29.64
N THR A 136 52.38 9.62 28.93
CA THR A 136 51.95 10.43 27.78
C THR A 136 51.32 9.54 26.71
N ARG A 137 51.94 8.42 26.36
CA ARG A 137 51.38 7.48 25.36
C ARG A 137 50.02 6.94 25.77
N ARG A 138 49.84 6.58 27.05
CA ARG A 138 48.56 6.08 27.57
C ARG A 138 47.48 7.15 27.56
N ILE A 139 47.81 8.40 27.87
CA ILE A 139 46.89 9.54 27.78
C ILE A 139 46.46 9.74 26.32
N GLU A 140 47.39 9.76 25.37
CA GLU A 140 47.07 9.91 23.94
C GLU A 140 46.20 8.76 23.40
N GLU A 141 46.39 7.53 23.89
CA GLU A 141 45.54 6.39 23.54
C GLU A 141 44.12 6.53 24.11
N GLN A 142 44.00 6.96 25.37
CA GLN A 142 42.70 7.22 25.99
C GLN A 142 41.96 8.38 25.32
N GLU A 143 42.65 9.46 24.96
CA GLU A 143 42.08 10.60 24.24
C GLU A 143 41.53 10.18 22.86
N ARG A 144 42.27 9.33 22.13
CA ARG A 144 41.78 8.76 20.87
C ARG A 144 40.52 7.91 21.07
N HIS A 145 40.49 7.09 22.12
CA HIS A 145 39.32 6.27 22.43
C HIS A 145 38.09 7.12 22.83
N ILE A 146 38.29 8.15 23.66
CA ILE A 146 37.24 9.11 24.04
C ILE A 146 36.69 9.80 22.79
N THR A 147 37.58 10.29 21.91
CA THR A 147 37.17 10.95 20.66
C THR A 147 36.36 10.01 19.76
N GLY A 148 36.74 8.73 19.69
CA GLY A 148 35.99 7.71 18.93
C GLY A 148 34.59 7.46 19.49
N LEU A 149 34.46 7.32 20.81
CA LEU A 149 33.17 7.15 21.48
C LEU A 149 32.28 8.40 21.33
N GLU A 150 32.86 9.60 21.36
CA GLU A 150 32.13 10.84 21.13
C GLU A 150 31.56 10.89 19.70
N GLN A 151 32.36 10.50 18.70
CA GLN A 151 31.87 10.39 17.31
C GLN A 151 30.73 9.37 17.19
N GLU A 152 30.87 8.19 17.79
CA GLU A 152 29.82 7.16 17.76
C GLU A 152 28.53 7.66 18.44
N ARG A 153 28.67 8.29 19.61
CA ARG A 153 27.54 8.90 20.32
C ARG A 153 26.83 9.93 19.45
N THR A 154 27.56 10.81 18.77
CA THR A 154 26.94 11.81 17.88
C THR A 154 26.23 11.17 16.69
N ASN A 155 26.75 10.06 16.14
CA ASN A 155 26.10 9.32 15.06
C ASN A 155 24.81 8.63 15.52
N LEU A 156 24.83 8.00 16.70
CA LEU A 156 23.64 7.38 17.29
C LEU A 156 22.56 8.42 17.64
N GLU A 157 22.96 9.58 18.18
CA GLU A 157 22.03 10.69 18.44
C GLU A 157 21.36 11.21 17.16
N LYS A 158 22.12 11.33 16.06
CA LYS A 158 21.56 11.67 14.73
C LYS A 158 20.56 10.62 14.26
N HIS A 159 20.88 9.34 14.38
CA HIS A 159 20.00 8.26 13.95
C HIS A 159 18.71 8.20 14.78
N LEU A 160 18.80 8.40 16.09
CA LEU A 160 17.63 8.48 16.97
C LEU A 160 16.72 9.67 16.62
N ASN A 161 17.30 10.82 16.28
CA ASN A 161 16.51 11.97 15.84
C ASN A 161 15.82 11.71 14.51
N LEU A 162 16.50 11.11 13.53
CA LEU A 162 15.91 10.71 12.26
C LEU A 162 14.70 9.77 12.46
N MET A 163 14.85 8.74 13.31
CA MET A 163 13.77 7.79 13.60
C MET A 163 12.60 8.45 14.37
N ARG A 164 12.87 9.43 15.22
CA ARG A 164 11.81 10.22 15.88
C ARG A 164 11.08 11.12 14.90
N ASP A 165 11.79 11.70 13.94
CA ASP A 165 11.19 12.55 12.91
C ASP A 165 10.30 11.73 11.99
N GLU A 166 10.73 10.54 11.56
CA GLU A 166 9.88 9.66 10.75
C GLU A 166 8.64 9.19 11.52
N ARG A 167 8.79 8.85 12.81
CA ARG A 167 7.64 8.50 13.66
C ARG A 167 6.65 9.65 13.76
N ARG A 168 7.12 10.88 14.03
CA ARG A 168 6.25 12.06 14.07
C ARG A 168 5.56 12.30 12.73
N ARG A 169 6.25 12.05 11.62
CA ARG A 169 5.69 12.14 10.27
C ARG A 169 4.56 11.14 10.07
N LEU A 170 4.79 9.88 10.42
CA LEU A 170 3.79 8.80 10.30
C LEU A 170 2.59 9.04 11.23
N GLU A 171 2.82 9.45 12.48
CA GLU A 171 1.76 9.82 13.43
C GLU A 171 0.93 10.99 12.91
N SER A 172 1.57 12.01 12.33
CA SER A 172 0.86 13.14 11.72
C SER A 172 0.01 12.71 10.51
N VAL A 173 0.51 11.81 9.66
CA VAL A 173 -0.25 11.28 8.52
C VAL A 173 -1.47 10.49 9.01
N ALA A 174 -1.29 9.65 10.03
CA ALA A 174 -2.37 8.86 10.62
C ALA A 174 -3.46 9.77 11.24
N LEU A 175 -3.06 10.82 11.94
CA LEU A 175 -3.99 11.81 12.51
C LEU A 175 -4.79 12.54 11.44
N VAL A 176 -4.14 13.00 10.36
CA VAL A 176 -4.83 13.67 9.24
C VAL A 176 -5.80 12.73 8.55
N ALA A 177 -5.41 11.47 8.33
CA ALA A 177 -6.30 10.46 7.75
C ALA A 177 -7.52 10.18 8.66
N GLN A 178 -7.29 10.02 9.97
CA GLN A 178 -8.36 9.77 10.93
C GLN A 178 -9.30 10.98 11.07
N GLU A 179 -8.77 12.20 11.10
CA GLU A 179 -9.57 13.42 11.14
C GLU A 179 -10.36 13.61 9.84
N GLY A 180 -9.78 13.27 8.69
CA GLY A 180 -10.48 13.23 7.39
C GLY A 180 -11.65 12.24 7.40
N ALA A 181 -11.43 11.03 7.90
CA ALA A 181 -12.46 10.00 8.05
C ALA A 181 -13.56 10.44 9.02
N LEU A 182 -13.20 11.00 10.18
CA LEU A 182 -14.17 11.48 11.18
C LEU A 182 -14.97 12.69 10.69
N LYS A 183 -14.36 13.62 9.96
CA LYS A 183 -15.07 14.74 9.32
C LYS A 183 -16.03 14.26 8.23
N ALA A 184 -15.69 13.20 7.50
CA ALA A 184 -16.59 12.55 6.57
C ALA A 184 -17.77 11.91 7.32
N MET A 185 -17.53 11.17 8.40
CA MET A 185 -18.57 10.57 9.25
C MET A 185 -19.50 11.63 9.88
N ALA A 186 -18.94 12.73 10.40
CA ALA A 186 -19.70 13.80 11.05
C ALA A 186 -20.63 14.57 10.09
N LYS A 187 -20.36 14.51 8.78
CA LYS A 187 -21.21 15.09 7.73
C LYS A 187 -22.15 14.08 7.08
N GLY A 188 -22.25 12.85 7.60
CA GLY A 188 -23.02 11.77 6.98
C GLY A 188 -22.44 11.28 5.65
N GLY A 189 -21.17 11.57 5.38
CA GLY A 189 -20.47 11.14 4.17
C GLY A 189 -20.17 9.65 4.20
N HIS A 190 -20.26 9.01 3.02
CA HIS A 190 -19.87 7.63 2.83
C HIS A 190 -18.37 7.45 3.16
N VAL A 191 -18.06 6.62 4.15
CA VAL A 191 -16.68 6.29 4.50
C VAL A 191 -16.12 5.38 3.40
N PRO A 192 -14.99 5.74 2.75
CA PRO A 192 -14.36 4.86 1.77
C PRO A 192 -14.07 3.48 2.37
N LYS A 193 -14.29 2.42 1.60
CA LYS A 193 -13.92 1.08 2.04
C LYS A 193 -12.41 0.96 2.01
N GLU A 194 -11.83 0.40 3.07
CA GLU A 194 -10.41 0.06 3.10
C GLU A 194 -10.04 -0.90 1.97
N ASP A 195 -8.84 -0.73 1.39
CA ASP A 195 -8.36 -1.54 0.27
C ASP A 195 -8.40 -3.06 0.56
N ARG A 196 -8.19 -3.47 1.81
CA ARG A 196 -8.31 -4.88 2.22
C ARG A 196 -9.75 -5.39 2.09
N VAL A 197 -10.72 -4.62 2.59
CA VAL A 197 -12.15 -4.97 2.51
C VAL A 197 -12.60 -5.02 1.05
N VAL A 198 -12.13 -4.10 0.22
CA VAL A 198 -12.41 -4.10 -1.22
C VAL A 198 -11.87 -5.36 -1.90
N ARG A 199 -10.61 -5.72 -1.62
CA ARG A 199 -10.00 -6.97 -2.13
C ARG A 199 -10.80 -8.21 -1.71
N ASP A 200 -11.22 -8.28 -0.46
CA ASP A 200 -11.99 -9.41 0.06
C ASP A 200 -13.38 -9.51 -0.61
N GLU A 201 -14.06 -8.38 -0.82
CA GLU A 201 -15.37 -8.36 -1.49
C GLU A 201 -15.29 -8.71 -2.97
N LEU A 202 -14.25 -8.24 -3.68
CA LEU A 202 -13.98 -8.62 -5.06
C LEU A 202 -13.64 -10.10 -5.19
N THR A 203 -12.78 -10.62 -4.30
CA THR A 203 -12.44 -12.06 -4.26
C THR A 203 -13.69 -12.91 -4.06
N ARG A 204 -14.58 -12.51 -3.13
CA ARG A 204 -15.84 -13.24 -2.91
C ARG A 204 -16.79 -13.14 -4.10
N LEU A 205 -16.79 -12.03 -4.85
CA LEU A 205 -17.58 -11.89 -6.08
C LEU A 205 -17.04 -12.82 -7.17
N GLN A 206 -15.73 -12.80 -7.38
CA GLN A 206 -14.99 -13.68 -8.30
C GLN A 206 -15.25 -15.16 -8.00
N ASP A 207 -15.18 -15.55 -6.72
CA ASP A 207 -15.50 -16.92 -6.30
C ASP A 207 -16.97 -17.27 -6.54
N ALA A 208 -17.90 -16.34 -6.33
CA ALA A 208 -19.33 -16.57 -6.56
C ALA A 208 -19.65 -16.74 -8.06
N VAL A 209 -19.01 -15.95 -8.94
CA VAL A 209 -19.10 -16.11 -10.40
C VAL A 209 -18.63 -17.51 -10.81
N ARG A 210 -17.45 -17.93 -10.33
CA ARG A 210 -16.89 -19.26 -10.59
C ARG A 210 -17.80 -20.38 -10.09
N GLN A 211 -18.31 -20.27 -8.86
CA GLN A 211 -19.19 -21.28 -8.28
C GLN A 211 -20.50 -21.42 -9.06
N TRP A 212 -21.11 -20.29 -9.46
CA TRP A 212 -22.32 -20.31 -10.27
C TRP A 212 -22.06 -20.98 -11.63
N ALA A 213 -20.97 -20.60 -12.31
CA ALA A 213 -20.58 -21.21 -13.58
C ALA A 213 -20.35 -22.73 -13.43
N ARG A 214 -19.62 -23.17 -12.40
CA ARG A 214 -19.37 -24.59 -12.14
C ARG A 214 -20.66 -25.38 -11.89
N LYS A 215 -21.62 -24.78 -11.18
CA LYS A 215 -22.90 -25.42 -10.82
C LYS A 215 -23.86 -25.54 -12.00
N TYR A 216 -23.80 -24.62 -12.97
CA TYR A 216 -24.82 -24.52 -14.02
C TYR A 216 -24.30 -24.69 -15.45
N ALA A 217 -22.98 -24.76 -15.67
CA ALA A 217 -22.44 -25.16 -16.96
C ALA A 217 -22.75 -26.65 -17.25
N VAL A 218 -22.78 -27.01 -18.53
CA VAL A 218 -22.81 -28.41 -18.99
C VAL A 218 -21.57 -29.14 -18.48
N GLU A 219 -21.73 -30.41 -18.11
CA GLU A 219 -20.67 -31.20 -17.48
C GLU A 219 -19.80 -31.94 -18.49
N THR A 220 -20.36 -32.24 -19.66
CA THR A 220 -19.68 -32.99 -20.71
C THR A 220 -19.70 -32.25 -22.04
N MET A 221 -18.69 -32.50 -22.87
CA MET A 221 -18.65 -31.98 -24.24
C MET A 221 -19.71 -32.64 -25.13
N ALA A 222 -20.13 -33.87 -24.81
CA ALA A 222 -21.17 -34.60 -25.53
C ALA A 222 -22.49 -33.82 -25.57
N ASP A 223 -22.82 -33.11 -24.48
CA ASP A 223 -24.05 -32.30 -24.38
C ASP A 223 -24.08 -31.13 -25.36
N ILE A 224 -22.92 -30.73 -25.90
CA ILE A 224 -22.79 -29.64 -26.87
C ILE A 224 -22.33 -30.12 -28.24
N ASP A 225 -22.08 -31.42 -28.45
CA ASP A 225 -21.61 -31.94 -29.74
C ASP A 225 -22.65 -31.76 -30.86
N SER A 226 -23.93 -31.83 -30.53
CA SER A 226 -25.05 -31.58 -31.44
C SER A 226 -25.19 -30.10 -31.86
N VAL A 227 -24.55 -29.17 -31.15
CA VAL A 227 -24.62 -27.74 -31.45
C VAL A 227 -23.74 -27.42 -32.67
N PRO A 228 -24.28 -26.75 -33.71
CA PRO A 228 -23.50 -26.39 -34.91
C PRO A 228 -22.27 -25.54 -34.59
N SER A 229 -21.16 -25.78 -35.29
CA SER A 229 -19.90 -25.05 -35.08
C SER A 229 -20.06 -23.52 -35.16
N GLN A 230 -20.90 -23.03 -36.07
CA GLN A 230 -21.18 -21.60 -36.18
C GLN A 230 -21.75 -21.00 -34.88
N GLN A 231 -22.60 -21.75 -34.16
CA GLN A 231 -23.16 -21.29 -32.88
C GLN A 231 -22.11 -21.36 -31.76
N LYS A 232 -21.26 -22.40 -31.76
CA LYS A 232 -20.11 -22.49 -30.85
C LYS A 232 -19.13 -21.32 -31.04
N ASP A 233 -18.87 -20.93 -32.29
CA ASP A 233 -18.03 -19.77 -32.60
C ASP A 233 -18.67 -18.45 -32.11
N GLN A 234 -20.01 -18.34 -32.07
CA GLN A 234 -20.65 -17.16 -31.49
C GLN A 234 -20.37 -17.01 -29.98
N VAL A 235 -20.19 -18.12 -29.25
CA VAL A 235 -19.78 -18.09 -27.85
C VAL A 235 -18.42 -17.44 -27.70
N ILE A 236 -17.44 -17.88 -28.51
CA ILE A 236 -16.08 -17.34 -28.50
C ILE A 236 -16.06 -15.88 -28.95
N LYS A 237 -16.83 -15.52 -29.99
CA LYS A 237 -16.98 -14.12 -30.44
C LYS A 237 -17.58 -13.23 -29.35
N HIS A 238 -18.49 -13.76 -28.53
CA HIS A 238 -19.02 -13.03 -27.38
C HIS A 238 -17.96 -12.73 -26.32
N LEU A 239 -16.82 -13.43 -26.34
CA LEU A 239 -15.63 -13.14 -25.53
C LEU A 239 -14.63 -12.18 -26.19
N LYS A 240 -15.01 -11.42 -27.23
CA LYS A 240 -14.12 -10.38 -27.81
C LYS A 240 -13.49 -9.49 -26.73
N GLY A 241 -12.16 -9.34 -26.75
CA GLY A 241 -11.38 -8.61 -25.74
C GLY A 241 -11.02 -9.41 -24.49
N TYR A 242 -11.60 -10.60 -24.33
CA TYR A 242 -11.34 -11.58 -23.28
C TYR A 242 -10.80 -12.91 -23.83
N CYS A 243 -10.89 -13.18 -25.13
CA CYS A 243 -10.30 -14.36 -25.78
C CYS A 243 -9.55 -13.93 -27.05
N ILE A 244 -8.35 -14.49 -27.30
CA ILE A 244 -7.59 -14.23 -28.53
C ILE A 244 -8.15 -15.00 -29.74
N GLN A 245 -8.75 -16.17 -29.49
CA GLN A 245 -9.35 -16.99 -30.54
C GLN A 245 -10.75 -16.50 -30.91
N THR A 246 -11.15 -16.79 -32.15
CA THR A 246 -12.51 -16.52 -32.67
C THR A 246 -13.28 -17.78 -33.03
N GLU A 247 -12.59 -18.91 -33.10
CA GLU A 247 -13.11 -20.22 -33.50
C GLU A 247 -13.09 -21.17 -32.30
N TRP A 248 -14.17 -21.90 -32.08
CA TRP A 248 -14.31 -22.86 -30.98
C TRP A 248 -13.24 -23.96 -31.05
N SER A 249 -13.02 -24.54 -32.23
CA SER A 249 -12.05 -25.62 -32.44
C SER A 249 -10.62 -25.20 -32.08
N ARG A 250 -10.22 -23.98 -32.45
CA ARG A 250 -8.91 -23.43 -32.07
C ARG A 250 -8.82 -23.20 -30.58
N PHE A 251 -9.85 -22.63 -29.96
CA PHE A 251 -9.89 -22.46 -28.51
C PHE A 251 -9.70 -23.79 -27.78
N VAL A 252 -10.45 -24.84 -28.16
CA VAL A 252 -10.37 -26.17 -27.53
C VAL A 252 -8.98 -26.78 -27.68
N ARG A 253 -8.36 -26.66 -28.85
CA ARG A 253 -7.03 -27.21 -29.11
C ARG A 253 -5.95 -26.49 -28.30
N ASP A 254 -6.03 -25.16 -28.22
CA ASP A 254 -4.99 -24.35 -27.59
C ASP A 254 -5.18 -24.25 -26.06
N ALA A 255 -6.37 -24.57 -25.56
CA ALA A 255 -6.70 -24.63 -24.15
C ALA A 255 -6.06 -25.87 -23.51
N GLN A 256 -4.94 -25.69 -22.80
CA GLN A 256 -4.26 -26.74 -22.03
C GLN A 256 -5.01 -27.11 -20.74
N ILE A 257 -6.31 -27.43 -20.85
CA ILE A 257 -7.14 -27.87 -19.73
C ILE A 257 -7.99 -29.07 -20.15
N PRO A 258 -8.49 -29.87 -19.19
CA PRO A 258 -9.35 -30.99 -19.52
C PRO A 258 -10.58 -30.52 -20.31
N MET A 259 -10.88 -31.19 -21.45
CA MET A 259 -11.94 -30.75 -22.38
C MET A 259 -13.32 -30.61 -21.71
N ASN A 260 -13.64 -31.46 -20.75
CA ASN A 260 -14.88 -31.38 -19.98
C ASN A 260 -14.98 -30.15 -19.05
N LYS A 261 -13.89 -29.40 -18.86
CA LYS A 261 -13.87 -28.14 -18.11
C LYS A 261 -14.04 -26.91 -18.99
N ILE A 262 -13.94 -27.06 -20.31
CA ILE A 262 -14.06 -25.94 -21.28
C ILE A 262 -15.41 -25.20 -21.14
N PRO A 263 -16.57 -25.88 -21.08
CA PRO A 263 -17.84 -25.17 -20.95
C PRO A 263 -17.92 -24.34 -19.66
N PHE A 264 -17.42 -24.90 -18.55
CA PHE A 264 -17.37 -24.21 -17.26
C PHE A 264 -16.53 -22.93 -17.33
N VAL A 265 -15.29 -22.99 -17.82
CA VAL A 265 -14.41 -21.81 -17.86
C VAL A 265 -14.94 -20.73 -18.82
N LEU A 266 -15.58 -21.13 -19.91
CA LEU A 266 -16.21 -20.19 -20.84
C LEU A 266 -17.44 -19.51 -20.22
N VAL A 267 -18.29 -20.24 -19.50
CA VAL A 267 -19.42 -19.64 -18.76
C VAL A 267 -18.92 -18.67 -17.68
N GLU A 268 -17.86 -19.03 -16.95
CA GLU A 268 -17.21 -18.15 -15.99
C GLU A 268 -16.74 -16.85 -16.65
N SER A 269 -15.98 -16.96 -17.75
CA SER A 269 -15.46 -15.82 -18.50
C SER A 269 -16.56 -14.93 -19.07
N LEU A 270 -17.60 -15.51 -19.66
CA LEU A 270 -18.75 -14.78 -20.21
C LEU A 270 -19.50 -14.01 -19.11
N LEU A 271 -19.72 -14.66 -17.97
CA LEU A 271 -20.43 -14.06 -16.85
C LEU A 271 -19.62 -12.93 -16.21
N ALA A 272 -18.31 -13.15 -15.99
CA ALA A 272 -17.41 -12.12 -15.52
C ALA A 272 -17.38 -10.93 -16.48
N LYS A 273 -17.15 -11.18 -17.78
CA LYS A 273 -17.16 -10.13 -18.81
C LYS A 273 -18.46 -9.32 -18.77
N HIS A 274 -19.61 -9.98 -18.65
CA HIS A 274 -20.89 -9.28 -18.61
C HIS A 274 -21.05 -8.45 -17.34
N ILE A 275 -20.77 -9.01 -16.15
CA ILE A 275 -20.88 -8.28 -14.87
C ILE A 275 -19.93 -7.07 -14.83
N PHE A 276 -18.64 -7.29 -15.11
CA PHE A 276 -17.63 -6.23 -15.04
C PHE A 276 -17.86 -5.17 -16.13
N GLY A 277 -18.22 -5.59 -17.34
CA GLY A 277 -18.54 -4.68 -18.45
C GLY A 277 -19.76 -3.80 -18.18
N GLN A 278 -20.80 -4.34 -17.54
CA GLN A 278 -22.01 -3.58 -17.23
C GLN A 278 -21.81 -2.62 -16.05
N MET A 279 -21.09 -3.03 -14.99
CA MET A 279 -21.14 -2.32 -13.70
C MET A 279 -19.81 -1.68 -13.28
N PHE A 280 -18.67 -2.27 -13.66
CA PHE A 280 -17.35 -1.85 -13.16
C PHE A 280 -16.54 -1.06 -14.19
N MET A 281 -17.06 -0.89 -15.40
CA MET A 281 -16.43 -0.06 -16.44
C MET A 281 -17.10 1.31 -16.61
N ASP A 282 -18.31 1.49 -16.07
CA ASP A 282 -19.03 2.76 -16.13
C ASP A 282 -19.53 3.16 -14.74
N PRO A 283 -19.07 4.30 -14.18
CA PRO A 283 -19.58 4.79 -12.91
C PRO A 283 -21.06 5.19 -12.95
N PHE A 284 -21.61 5.43 -14.14
CA PHE A 284 -22.99 5.87 -14.34
C PHE A 284 -23.89 4.73 -14.84
N PHE A 285 -23.51 3.47 -14.62
CA PHE A 285 -24.20 2.29 -15.14
C PHE A 285 -25.67 2.13 -14.70
N LEU A 286 -26.11 2.84 -13.66
CA LEU A 286 -27.51 2.87 -13.23
C LEU A 286 -28.29 4.06 -13.81
N PHE A 287 -27.65 5.04 -14.45
CA PHE A 287 -28.36 6.14 -15.10
C PHE A 287 -29.11 5.62 -16.34
N PRO A 288 -30.29 6.20 -16.65
CA PRO A 288 -31.11 5.80 -17.80
C PRO A 288 -30.42 6.15 -19.12
N GLU A 289 -30.67 5.40 -20.20
CA GLU A 289 -30.03 5.67 -21.50
C GLU A 289 -30.55 6.96 -22.15
N SER A 290 -31.86 7.22 -22.11
CA SER A 290 -32.47 8.48 -22.54
C SER A 290 -33.07 9.27 -21.36
N SER A 291 -33.24 10.58 -21.57
CA SER A 291 -33.74 11.52 -20.56
C SER A 291 -35.27 11.65 -20.55
N ASP A 292 -35.98 10.76 -21.26
CA ASP A 292 -37.32 11.07 -21.78
C ASP A 292 -38.42 11.21 -20.70
N ASP A 293 -38.18 10.80 -19.45
CA ASP A 293 -39.09 11.13 -18.32
C ASP A 293 -38.47 10.89 -16.92
N SER A 294 -37.14 10.84 -16.81
CA SER A 294 -36.45 10.48 -15.56
C SER A 294 -36.01 11.70 -14.77
N THR A 295 -36.21 11.67 -13.44
CA THR A 295 -35.64 12.63 -12.47
C THR A 295 -34.11 12.69 -12.45
N LEU A 296 -33.44 11.84 -13.24
CA LEU A 296 -32.00 11.75 -13.38
C LEU A 296 -31.57 12.05 -14.83
N PRO A 297 -30.40 12.65 -15.03
CA PRO A 297 -29.84 12.88 -16.36
C PRO A 297 -29.55 11.57 -17.10
N GLY A 298 -29.57 11.60 -18.43
CA GLY A 298 -29.17 10.46 -19.25
C GLY A 298 -27.72 10.03 -19.03
N ARG A 299 -27.45 8.73 -19.10
CA ARG A 299 -26.14 8.10 -18.88
C ARG A 299 -25.07 8.66 -19.82
N ALA A 300 -25.40 8.82 -21.11
CA ALA A 300 -24.48 9.39 -22.08
C ALA A 300 -24.07 10.83 -21.70
N ASN A 301 -25.02 11.64 -21.24
CA ASN A 301 -24.76 13.02 -20.81
C ASN A 301 -23.85 13.05 -19.58
N MET A 302 -24.08 12.16 -18.61
CA MET A 302 -23.22 12.05 -17.42
C MET A 302 -21.79 11.64 -17.78
N ARG A 303 -21.61 10.70 -18.70
CA ARG A 303 -20.28 10.31 -19.21
C ARG A 303 -19.59 11.47 -19.92
N LEU A 304 -20.29 12.16 -20.82
CA LEU A 304 -19.74 13.32 -21.54
C LEU A 304 -19.29 14.43 -20.58
N LEU A 305 -20.13 14.77 -19.60
CA LEU A 305 -19.79 15.77 -18.59
C LEU A 305 -18.56 15.35 -17.77
N TYR A 306 -18.54 14.10 -17.31
CA TYR A 306 -17.43 13.56 -16.53
C TYR A 306 -16.12 13.55 -17.32
N ASP A 307 -16.15 13.17 -18.59
CA ASP A 307 -14.96 13.17 -19.44
C ASP A 307 -14.47 14.59 -19.75
N ALA A 308 -15.38 15.54 -19.98
CA ALA A 308 -15.02 16.96 -20.11
C ALA A 308 -14.37 17.51 -18.83
N MET A 309 -14.92 17.16 -17.66
CA MET A 309 -14.33 17.53 -16.37
C MET A 309 -12.95 16.88 -16.19
N LYS A 310 -12.78 15.61 -16.55
CA LYS A 310 -11.49 14.91 -16.44
C LYS A 310 -10.40 15.56 -17.30
N GLN A 311 -10.76 16.06 -18.49
CA GLN A 311 -9.82 16.78 -19.37
C GLN A 311 -9.39 18.12 -18.76
N ALA A 312 -10.30 18.82 -18.06
CA ALA A 312 -9.99 20.08 -17.41
C ALA A 312 -9.21 19.91 -16.09
N ASP A 313 -9.65 19.00 -15.23
CA ASP A 313 -9.05 18.69 -13.94
C ASP A 313 -9.47 17.28 -13.49
N GLN A 314 -8.57 16.31 -13.66
CA GLN A 314 -8.83 14.91 -13.36
C GLN A 314 -9.24 14.67 -11.89
N ALA A 315 -8.56 15.33 -10.94
CA ALA A 315 -8.81 15.11 -9.52
C ALA A 315 -10.19 15.63 -9.11
N LYS A 316 -10.55 16.84 -9.53
CA LYS A 316 -11.89 17.40 -9.27
C LYS A 316 -13.00 16.58 -9.93
N ALA A 317 -12.76 16.04 -11.12
CA ALA A 317 -13.74 15.18 -11.79
C ALA A 317 -14.03 13.90 -10.98
N HIS A 318 -13.00 13.23 -10.46
CA HIS A 318 -13.16 12.05 -9.62
C HIS A 318 -13.87 12.35 -8.29
N ILE A 319 -13.54 13.48 -7.64
CA ILE A 319 -14.23 13.96 -6.45
C ILE A 319 -15.71 14.20 -6.75
N TRP A 320 -16.02 14.92 -7.84
CA TRP A 320 -17.39 15.19 -8.26
C TRP A 320 -18.19 13.90 -8.50
N ARG A 321 -17.62 12.94 -9.25
CA ARG A 321 -18.25 11.63 -9.49
C ARG A 321 -18.56 10.92 -8.18
N SER A 322 -17.57 10.85 -7.28
CA SER A 322 -17.73 10.18 -5.98
C SER A 322 -18.85 10.80 -5.14
N GLN A 323 -18.97 12.13 -5.14
CA GLN A 323 -20.01 12.86 -4.42
C GLN A 323 -21.39 12.62 -5.01
N ILE A 324 -21.54 12.72 -6.34
CA ILE A 324 -22.82 12.49 -7.01
C ILE A 324 -23.32 11.07 -6.75
N ILE A 325 -22.46 10.06 -6.89
CA ILE A 325 -22.84 8.66 -6.65
C ILE A 325 -23.16 8.43 -5.18
N SER A 326 -22.38 9.01 -4.25
CA SER A 326 -22.66 8.90 -2.82
C SER A 326 -24.00 9.51 -2.43
N VAL A 327 -24.33 10.70 -2.96
CA VAL A 327 -25.60 11.38 -2.67
C VAL A 327 -26.80 10.61 -3.23
N LEU A 328 -26.62 9.98 -4.40
CA LEU A 328 -27.69 9.23 -5.08
C LEU A 328 -27.74 7.75 -4.69
N SER A 329 -26.86 7.27 -3.81
CA SER A 329 -26.68 5.84 -3.54
C SER A 329 -27.97 5.15 -3.12
N ASP A 330 -28.77 5.78 -2.24
CA ASP A 330 -30.03 5.20 -1.76
C ASP A 330 -31.08 5.07 -2.87
N SER A 331 -31.21 6.08 -3.74
CA SER A 331 -32.13 6.01 -4.89
C SER A 331 -31.63 5.01 -5.95
N MET A 332 -30.31 4.92 -6.12
CA MET A 332 -29.66 3.97 -7.02
C MET A 332 -29.82 2.52 -6.57
N GLN A 333 -29.87 2.24 -5.26
CA GLN A 333 -30.09 0.89 -4.75
C GLN A 333 -31.46 0.33 -5.16
N SER A 334 -32.50 1.15 -5.18
CA SER A 334 -33.83 0.74 -5.66
C SER A 334 -33.80 0.43 -7.16
N ARG A 335 -33.15 1.29 -7.96
CA ARG A 335 -33.00 1.07 -9.42
C ARG A 335 -32.14 -0.13 -9.75
N LEU A 336 -31.14 -0.44 -8.92
CA LEU A 336 -30.30 -1.61 -9.10
C LEU A 336 -31.14 -2.91 -9.11
N GLN A 337 -32.19 -3.00 -8.30
CA GLN A 337 -33.08 -4.18 -8.30
C GLN A 337 -33.76 -4.38 -9.66
N GLU A 338 -34.21 -3.30 -10.29
CA GLU A 338 -34.86 -3.31 -11.60
C GLU A 338 -33.88 -3.75 -12.70
N PHE A 339 -32.69 -3.14 -12.76
CA PHE A 339 -31.67 -3.46 -13.77
C PHE A 339 -31.09 -4.87 -13.62
N THR A 340 -31.03 -5.40 -12.38
CA THR A 340 -30.52 -6.75 -12.11
C THR A 340 -31.29 -7.80 -12.94
N GLY A 341 -32.62 -7.69 -13.02
CA GLY A 341 -33.44 -8.59 -13.82
C GLY A 341 -33.16 -8.47 -15.32
N VAL A 342 -32.98 -7.25 -15.81
CA VAL A 342 -32.67 -6.97 -17.24
C VAL A 342 -31.33 -7.58 -17.63
N TRP A 343 -30.27 -7.34 -16.85
CA TRP A 343 -28.94 -7.89 -17.14
C TRP A 343 -28.88 -9.41 -17.02
N MET A 344 -29.54 -9.98 -16.00
CA MET A 344 -29.67 -11.43 -15.86
C MET A 344 -30.32 -12.04 -17.11
N ASN A 345 -31.45 -11.49 -17.56
CA ASN A 345 -32.16 -11.98 -18.74
C ASN A 345 -31.34 -11.81 -20.02
N ALA A 346 -30.61 -10.71 -20.16
CA ALA A 346 -29.71 -10.49 -21.29
C ALA A 346 -28.61 -11.56 -21.35
N PHE A 347 -28.02 -11.91 -20.19
CA PHE A 347 -27.02 -12.99 -20.11
C PHE A 347 -27.61 -14.36 -20.44
N LEU A 348 -28.77 -14.70 -19.85
CA LEU A 348 -29.43 -16.00 -20.08
C LEU A 348 -29.92 -16.19 -21.52
N ARG A 349 -30.11 -15.11 -22.28
CA ARG A 349 -30.47 -15.14 -23.72
C ARG A 349 -29.27 -14.99 -24.65
N SER A 350 -28.08 -14.78 -24.10
CA SER A 350 -26.84 -14.67 -24.88
C SER A 350 -26.37 -16.04 -25.37
N PRO A 351 -25.35 -16.12 -26.25
CA PRO A 351 -24.73 -17.39 -26.62
C PRO A 351 -24.24 -18.25 -25.44
N ALA A 352 -24.05 -17.66 -24.25
CA ALA A 352 -23.74 -18.40 -23.04
C ALA A 352 -24.77 -19.50 -22.71
N GLN A 353 -26.04 -19.33 -23.13
CA GLN A 353 -27.10 -20.32 -22.91
C GLN A 353 -26.77 -21.69 -23.49
N LEU A 354 -25.96 -21.75 -24.56
CA LEU A 354 -25.52 -22.99 -25.21
C LEU A 354 -24.61 -23.84 -24.32
N LEU A 355 -23.98 -23.21 -23.32
CA LEU A 355 -23.09 -23.86 -22.37
C LEU A 355 -23.74 -24.09 -21.00
N LEU A 356 -25.00 -23.70 -20.83
CA LEU A 356 -25.74 -23.94 -19.59
C LEU A 356 -26.46 -25.28 -19.67
N ARG A 357 -26.42 -26.04 -18.57
CA ARG A 357 -27.17 -27.29 -18.47
C ARG A 357 -28.67 -27.05 -18.63
N THR A 358 -29.32 -27.96 -19.35
CA THR A 358 -30.78 -28.00 -19.43
C THR A 358 -31.34 -28.38 -18.07
N ILE A 359 -32.26 -27.58 -17.54
CA ILE A 359 -32.95 -27.84 -16.28
C ILE A 359 -34.41 -28.14 -16.60
N SER A 360 -34.83 -29.37 -16.35
CA SER A 360 -36.19 -29.84 -16.68
C SER A 360 -37.22 -29.46 -15.61
N ASP A 361 -36.79 -29.31 -14.36
CA ASP A 361 -37.68 -28.98 -13.25
C ASP A 361 -37.75 -27.48 -12.98
N ASP A 362 -38.97 -26.98 -12.84
CA ASP A 362 -39.24 -25.55 -12.68
C ASP A 362 -38.63 -25.00 -11.37
N THR A 363 -38.56 -25.81 -10.31
CA THR A 363 -37.96 -25.42 -9.02
C THR A 363 -36.46 -25.11 -9.14
N SER A 364 -35.69 -25.97 -9.79
CA SER A 364 -34.26 -25.74 -10.01
C SER A 364 -34.01 -24.61 -11.00
N LEU A 365 -34.91 -24.42 -11.99
CA LEU A 365 -34.83 -23.30 -12.91
C LEU A 365 -35.02 -21.96 -12.19
N ARG A 366 -36.04 -21.86 -11.32
CA ARG A 366 -36.23 -20.69 -10.44
C ARG A 366 -35.04 -20.48 -9.52
N THR A 367 -34.46 -21.55 -8.98
CA THR A 367 -33.28 -21.49 -8.10
C THR A 367 -32.06 -20.93 -8.84
N ARG A 368 -31.76 -21.43 -10.05
CA ARG A 368 -30.67 -20.91 -10.89
C ARG A 368 -30.82 -19.42 -11.14
N ASN A 369 -32.02 -19.00 -11.54
CA ASN A 369 -32.29 -17.60 -11.85
C ASN A 369 -32.21 -16.72 -10.60
N ALA A 370 -32.71 -17.20 -9.45
CA ALA A 370 -32.61 -16.47 -8.17
C ALA A 370 -31.14 -16.33 -7.70
N GLU A 371 -30.32 -17.37 -7.86
CA GLU A 371 -28.88 -17.31 -7.55
C GLU A 371 -28.15 -16.34 -8.48
N LEU A 372 -28.46 -16.35 -9.77
CA LEU A 372 -27.88 -15.41 -10.74
C LEU A 372 -28.31 -13.97 -10.44
N GLN A 373 -29.58 -13.74 -10.13
CA GLN A 373 -30.09 -12.42 -9.75
C GLN A 373 -29.38 -11.90 -8.49
N LYS A 374 -29.22 -12.73 -7.47
CA LYS A 374 -28.46 -12.38 -6.25
C LYS A 374 -27.01 -12.02 -6.58
N LEU A 375 -26.38 -12.74 -7.52
CA LEU A 375 -25.01 -12.47 -7.96
C LEU A 375 -24.89 -11.09 -8.65
N TYR A 376 -25.75 -10.77 -9.62
CA TYR A 376 -25.79 -9.45 -10.27
C TYR A 376 -26.09 -8.34 -9.25
N HIS A 377 -27.04 -8.56 -8.35
CA HIS A 377 -27.38 -7.57 -7.33
C HIS A 377 -26.19 -7.28 -6.41
N ARG A 378 -25.50 -8.33 -5.94
CA ARG A 378 -24.28 -8.20 -5.13
C ARG A 378 -23.18 -7.46 -5.88
N ALA A 379 -22.96 -7.80 -7.16
CA ALA A 379 -21.97 -7.15 -7.99
C ALA A 379 -22.28 -5.65 -8.17
N GLY A 380 -23.54 -5.30 -8.42
CA GLY A 380 -23.97 -3.91 -8.58
C GLY A 380 -23.86 -3.10 -7.30
N LYS A 381 -24.18 -3.68 -6.14
CA LYS A 381 -23.96 -3.02 -4.83
C LYS A 381 -22.48 -2.76 -4.59
N LEU A 382 -21.63 -3.74 -4.89
CA LEU A 382 -20.18 -3.57 -4.80
C LEU A 382 -19.72 -2.44 -5.73
N ALA A 383 -20.03 -2.52 -7.03
CA ALA A 383 -19.66 -1.51 -8.01
C ALA A 383 -20.10 -0.09 -7.58
N LEU A 384 -21.36 0.08 -7.14
CA LEU A 384 -21.87 1.35 -6.65
C LEU A 384 -21.04 1.89 -5.48
N SER A 385 -20.73 1.03 -4.50
CA SER A 385 -19.91 1.42 -3.34
C SER A 385 -18.47 1.78 -3.72
N LEU A 386 -17.89 1.13 -4.73
CA LEU A 386 -16.55 1.47 -5.20
C LEU A 386 -16.53 2.76 -6.01
N TRP A 387 -17.55 3.00 -6.84
CA TRP A 387 -17.67 4.24 -7.62
C TRP A 387 -17.99 5.48 -6.76
N ALA A 388 -18.59 5.28 -5.58
CA ALA A 388 -18.78 6.30 -4.56
C ALA A 388 -17.46 6.73 -3.88
N GLN A 389 -16.35 5.99 -4.09
CA GLN A 389 -15.04 6.41 -3.61
C GLN A 389 -14.37 7.37 -4.59
N ARG A 390 -13.37 8.11 -4.13
CA ARG A 390 -12.58 9.04 -4.97
C ARG A 390 -11.57 8.33 -5.88
N ALA A 391 -11.15 7.12 -5.52
CA ALA A 391 -10.34 6.28 -6.39
C ALA A 391 -11.11 5.93 -7.66
N THR A 392 -10.45 5.93 -8.82
CA THR A 392 -11.09 5.49 -10.07
C THR A 392 -10.70 4.05 -10.40
N ILE A 393 -11.66 3.28 -10.88
CA ILE A 393 -11.47 1.85 -11.18
C ILE A 393 -11.20 1.70 -12.67
N LYS A 394 -10.30 0.78 -13.02
CA LYS A 394 -10.14 0.26 -14.38
C LYS A 394 -10.14 -1.25 -14.34
N CYS A 395 -10.84 -1.86 -15.30
CA CYS A 395 -10.81 -3.30 -15.51
C CYS A 395 -9.89 -3.64 -16.67
N TYR A 396 -8.90 -4.51 -16.46
CA TYR A 396 -7.97 -4.96 -17.50
C TYR A 396 -8.31 -6.38 -17.93
N GLY A 397 -8.52 -6.55 -19.24
CA GLY A 397 -8.67 -7.83 -19.92
C GLY A 397 -7.47 -8.10 -20.83
N LEU A 398 -7.67 -8.85 -21.92
CA LEU A 398 -6.55 -9.23 -22.80
C LEU A 398 -5.89 -8.06 -23.52
N SER A 399 -6.62 -6.97 -23.78
CA SER A 399 -6.04 -5.79 -24.42
C SER A 399 -4.89 -5.17 -23.61
N GLN A 400 -4.87 -5.40 -22.29
CA GLN A 400 -3.84 -4.91 -21.38
C GLN A 400 -2.93 -6.03 -20.85
N LEU A 401 -3.39 -7.28 -20.86
CA LEU A 401 -2.69 -8.45 -20.33
C LEU A 401 -2.41 -9.43 -21.49
N GLN A 402 -1.29 -9.25 -22.19
CA GLN A 402 -0.96 -10.05 -23.39
C GLN A 402 -0.15 -11.31 -23.06
N THR A 403 0.81 -11.17 -22.14
CA THR A 403 1.76 -12.22 -21.78
C THR A 403 1.62 -12.55 -20.30
N PHE A 404 1.65 -13.84 -19.99
CA PHE A 404 1.58 -14.33 -18.62
C PHE A 404 2.92 -14.16 -17.91
N SER A 405 2.87 -13.78 -16.63
CA SER A 405 3.98 -13.92 -15.70
C SER A 405 3.46 -14.16 -14.28
N SER A 406 3.98 -15.20 -13.64
CA SER A 406 3.67 -15.60 -12.26
C SER A 406 4.07 -14.52 -11.24
N SER A 407 5.13 -13.75 -11.54
CA SER A 407 5.62 -12.64 -10.70
C SER A 407 4.72 -11.40 -10.73
N SER A 408 3.79 -11.31 -11.68
CA SER A 408 2.96 -10.12 -11.86
C SER A 408 1.81 -10.10 -10.85
N PRO A 409 1.68 -9.05 -10.01
CA PRO A 409 0.56 -8.96 -9.07
C PRO A 409 -0.79 -8.75 -9.78
N THR A 410 -0.78 -8.39 -11.06
CA THR A 410 -1.99 -8.06 -11.82
C THR A 410 -2.71 -9.27 -12.41
N MET A 411 -2.12 -10.47 -12.37
CA MET A 411 -2.71 -11.67 -12.94
C MET A 411 -2.32 -12.93 -12.17
N SER A 412 -3.10 -13.99 -12.35
CA SER A 412 -2.81 -15.33 -11.87
C SER A 412 -3.34 -16.35 -12.87
N ALA A 413 -2.65 -17.48 -12.98
CA ALA A 413 -3.10 -18.58 -13.83
C ALA A 413 -4.38 -19.19 -13.27
N HIS A 414 -5.27 -19.61 -14.16
CA HIS A 414 -6.45 -20.36 -13.77
C HIS A 414 -6.05 -21.68 -13.10
N ARG A 415 -6.72 -22.04 -11.99
CA ARG A 415 -6.38 -23.22 -11.16
C ARG A 415 -6.35 -24.57 -11.89
N LEU A 416 -6.90 -24.64 -13.10
CA LEU A 416 -6.86 -25.85 -13.93
C LEU A 416 -5.47 -26.11 -14.55
N HIS A 417 -4.59 -25.10 -14.56
CA HIS A 417 -3.18 -25.27 -14.91
C HIS A 417 -2.38 -26.03 -13.84
N GLN A 418 -2.91 -26.14 -12.61
CA GLN A 418 -2.30 -26.91 -11.51
C GLN A 418 -0.84 -26.50 -11.21
N LEU A 419 -0.55 -25.21 -11.31
CA LEU A 419 0.75 -24.65 -10.95
C LEU A 419 0.94 -24.66 -9.43
N ASP A 420 2.15 -25.03 -9.00
CA ASP A 420 2.60 -24.88 -7.62
C ASP A 420 2.98 -23.41 -7.32
N GLU A 421 3.13 -23.09 -6.02
CA GLU A 421 3.71 -21.81 -5.61
C GLU A 421 5.14 -21.72 -6.17
N ASP A 422 5.45 -20.62 -6.87
CA ASP A 422 6.73 -20.36 -7.57
C ASP A 422 6.95 -21.12 -8.89
N ASP A 423 5.93 -21.74 -9.48
CA ASP A 423 6.05 -22.32 -10.83
C ASP A 423 6.03 -21.23 -11.92
N GLU A 424 7.15 -21.10 -12.63
CA GLU A 424 7.38 -20.16 -13.73
C GLU A 424 7.24 -20.82 -15.12
N CYS A 425 6.78 -22.08 -15.24
CA CYS A 425 6.78 -22.80 -16.51
C CYS A 425 5.89 -22.18 -17.61
N LEU A 426 4.91 -21.36 -17.20
CA LEU A 426 4.01 -20.63 -18.09
C LEU A 426 4.45 -19.19 -18.38
N ASP A 427 5.52 -18.71 -17.73
CA ASP A 427 5.98 -17.33 -17.89
C ASP A 427 6.43 -17.05 -19.33
N GLY A 428 6.11 -15.86 -19.83
CA GLY A 428 6.41 -15.46 -21.20
C GLY A 428 5.43 -16.00 -22.25
N ARG A 429 4.53 -16.92 -21.88
CA ARG A 429 3.51 -17.46 -22.81
C ARG A 429 2.37 -16.47 -23.02
N LYS A 430 1.71 -16.59 -24.18
CA LYS A 430 0.53 -15.79 -24.53
C LYS A 430 -0.66 -16.19 -23.65
N ILE A 431 -1.45 -15.21 -23.25
CA ILE A 431 -2.73 -15.48 -22.58
C ILE A 431 -3.78 -15.83 -23.64
N LEU A 432 -4.36 -17.04 -23.55
CA LEU A 432 -5.43 -17.50 -24.43
C LEU A 432 -6.75 -16.77 -24.13
N ALA A 433 -7.12 -16.71 -22.86
CA ALA A 433 -8.34 -16.05 -22.43
C ALA A 433 -8.30 -15.53 -21.00
N CYS A 434 -9.02 -14.45 -20.74
CA CYS A 434 -9.24 -13.84 -19.45
C CYS A 434 -10.53 -14.42 -18.85
N MET A 435 -10.44 -15.19 -17.77
CA MET A 435 -11.61 -15.73 -17.07
C MET A 435 -12.24 -14.66 -16.19
N GLN A 436 -11.41 -13.85 -15.55
CA GLN A 436 -11.86 -12.73 -14.71
C GLN A 436 -10.90 -11.57 -14.92
N PRO A 437 -11.38 -10.33 -15.12
CA PRO A 437 -10.50 -9.21 -15.37
C PRO A 437 -9.74 -8.79 -14.10
N ALA A 438 -8.59 -8.15 -14.28
CA ALA A 438 -7.96 -7.45 -13.17
C ALA A 438 -8.73 -6.17 -12.87
N VAL A 439 -8.86 -5.84 -11.59
CA VAL A 439 -9.49 -4.60 -11.12
C VAL A 439 -8.42 -3.75 -10.45
N LEU A 440 -8.12 -2.61 -11.05
CA LEU A 440 -7.12 -1.67 -10.57
C LEU A 440 -7.80 -0.41 -10.07
N ALA A 441 -7.30 0.13 -8.97
CA ALA A 441 -7.70 1.43 -8.45
C ALA A 441 -6.58 2.44 -8.64
N PHE A 442 -6.93 3.62 -9.12
CA PHE A 442 -6.03 4.75 -9.26
C PHE A 442 -6.48 5.87 -8.33
N GLY A 443 -5.50 6.46 -7.65
CA GLY A 443 -5.70 7.50 -6.67
C GLY A 443 -6.07 7.01 -5.27
N ASN A 444 -6.01 7.94 -4.31
CA ASN A 444 -6.25 7.70 -2.89
C ASN A 444 -7.54 8.38 -2.38
N GLU A 445 -7.81 8.25 -1.08
CA GLU A 445 -8.98 8.85 -0.42
C GLU A 445 -8.96 10.39 -0.42
N SER A 446 -7.79 11.01 -0.59
CA SER A 446 -7.65 12.46 -0.74
C SER A 446 -7.98 12.95 -2.15
N GLY A 447 -8.09 12.05 -3.13
CA GLY A 447 -8.25 12.41 -4.54
C GLY A 447 -6.93 12.81 -5.20
N GLU A 448 -5.84 12.14 -4.84
CA GLU A 448 -4.48 12.38 -5.34
C GLU A 448 -3.86 11.06 -5.85
N ASN A 449 -2.69 11.12 -6.50
CA ASN A 449 -1.90 9.97 -7.00
C ASN A 449 -2.60 9.09 -8.04
N TYR A 450 -3.27 9.70 -9.02
CA TYR A 450 -3.97 8.98 -10.11
C TYR A 450 -3.03 8.39 -11.18
N ASP A 451 -1.73 8.67 -11.09
CA ASP A 451 -0.65 8.13 -11.92
C ASP A 451 -0.20 6.73 -11.48
N THR A 452 -0.40 6.40 -10.20
CA THR A 452 -0.09 5.07 -9.65
C THR A 452 -1.36 4.25 -9.44
N SER A 453 -1.22 2.93 -9.60
CA SER A 453 -2.32 1.98 -9.43
C SER A 453 -2.07 0.99 -8.30
N LYS A 454 -3.14 0.64 -7.61
CA LYS A 454 -3.20 -0.51 -6.70
C LYS A 454 -3.98 -1.63 -7.36
N VAL A 455 -3.56 -2.88 -7.17
CA VAL A 455 -4.32 -4.05 -7.61
C VAL A 455 -5.35 -4.41 -6.53
N TRP A 456 -6.63 -4.25 -6.85
CA TRP A 456 -7.74 -4.67 -5.99
C TRP A 456 -8.25 -6.07 -6.32
N ALA A 457 -8.06 -6.54 -7.55
CA ALA A 457 -8.21 -7.94 -7.90
C ALA A 457 -7.29 -8.28 -9.05
N SER A 458 -6.56 -9.38 -8.96
CA SER A 458 -5.76 -9.90 -10.06
C SER A 458 -6.69 -10.51 -11.11
N ALA A 459 -6.29 -10.43 -12.39
CA ALA A 459 -6.95 -11.17 -13.44
C ALA A 459 -6.74 -12.67 -13.25
N VAL A 460 -7.74 -13.47 -13.54
CA VAL A 460 -7.59 -14.92 -13.64
C VAL A 460 -7.53 -15.28 -15.11
N VAL A 461 -6.45 -15.90 -15.56
CA VAL A 461 -6.19 -16.09 -16.99
C VAL A 461 -5.91 -17.55 -17.35
N LEU A 462 -6.38 -17.94 -18.53
CA LEU A 462 -6.03 -19.20 -19.17
C LEU A 462 -4.86 -18.92 -20.13
N VAL A 463 -3.70 -19.47 -19.83
CA VAL A 463 -2.51 -19.42 -20.69
C VAL A 463 -2.64 -20.40 -21.86
N ALA A 464 -2.18 -20.00 -23.05
CA ALA A 464 -2.18 -20.84 -24.24
C ALA A 464 -1.10 -21.93 -24.13
N GLY A 465 -1.30 -23.04 -24.85
CA GLY A 465 -0.26 -24.05 -24.96
C GLY A 465 0.93 -23.67 -25.82
N ASP A 466 1.99 -24.48 -25.72
CA ASP A 466 3.15 -24.36 -26.60
C ASP A 466 2.72 -24.61 -28.06
N GLU A 467 3.12 -23.71 -28.97
CA GLU A 467 2.88 -23.83 -30.41
C GLU A 467 3.64 -25.02 -31.03
#